data_AF-A0A430B2F8-F1
#
_entry.id   AF-A0A430B2F8-F1
#
_cell.length_a   1.000
_cell.length_b   1.000
_cell.length_c   1.000
_cell.angle_alpha   90.00
_cell.angle_beta   90.00
_cell.angle_gamma   90.00
#
_symmetry.space_group_name_H-M   'P 1'
#
loop_
_entity.id
_entity.type
_entity.pdbx_description
1 polymer ?
#
loop_
_entity_poly.entity_id
_entity_poly.type
_entity_poly.pdbx_seq_one_letter_code
_entity_poly.pdbx_strand_id
1 'polypeptide(L)'
;MEELELKVTNNNKEIKKLMEEINNQLPTIKDFMQEVIERNMPIIVTEEVKKQSNHTNDLGIEKLKEMKSSLNSIIQEVPNNIQNFLRGYKAEILIERDKELRKQPSDYDPRYGSETKFLSGYTIYTELEDFMKQEIGKVGKLLADFEYKVGHEWSNKGYTANFETQYSNDEFVYLFKDKNRVIDSVPLREFGDIFTKISKIIDDNIKLNKMISEKKAESLWDEI
;
A
#
# COMPACT_ATOMS: atom_id res chain seq x y z
N MET A 1 -20.00 -35.14 8.34
CA MET A 1 -18.69 -34.92 7.72
C MET A 1 -18.87 -34.21 6.38
N GLU A 2 -19.72 -34.76 5.50
CA GLU A 2 -20.06 -34.20 4.18
C GLU A 2 -20.46 -32.72 4.20
N GLU A 3 -21.26 -32.26 5.17
CA GLU A 3 -21.67 -30.86 5.27
C GLU A 3 -20.50 -29.89 5.51
N LEU A 4 -19.49 -30.30 6.29
CA LEU A 4 -18.30 -29.49 6.57
C LEU A 4 -17.39 -29.42 5.34
N GLU A 5 -17.23 -30.54 4.64
CA GLU A 5 -16.44 -30.61 3.40
C GLU A 5 -17.09 -29.82 2.26
N LEU A 6 -18.43 -29.80 2.19
CA LEU A 6 -19.19 -28.95 1.27
C LEU A 6 -18.98 -27.45 1.57
N LYS A 7 -18.98 -27.06 2.86
CA LYS A 7 -18.69 -25.67 3.28
C LYS A 7 -17.29 -25.23 2.85
N VAL A 8 -16.26 -26.05 3.08
CA VAL A 8 -14.89 -25.78 2.63
C VAL A 8 -14.83 -25.62 1.10
N THR A 9 -15.53 -26.48 0.37
CA THR A 9 -15.60 -26.40 -1.10
C THR A 9 -16.23 -25.10 -1.58
N ASN A 10 -17.34 -24.67 -0.95
CA ASN A 10 -18.01 -23.41 -1.29
C ASN A 10 -17.14 -22.20 -0.95
N ASN A 11 -16.48 -22.20 0.20
CA ASN A 11 -15.52 -21.15 0.58
C ASN A 11 -14.36 -21.03 -0.42
N ASN A 12 -13.82 -22.15 -0.91
CA ASN A 12 -12.78 -22.14 -1.94
C ASN A 12 -13.28 -21.57 -3.28
N LYS A 13 -14.56 -21.78 -3.63
CA LYS A 13 -15.16 -21.14 -4.81
C LYS A 13 -15.30 -19.63 -4.62
N GLU A 14 -15.72 -19.18 -3.44
CA GLU A 14 -15.85 -17.76 -3.14
C GLU A 14 -14.49 -17.05 -3.14
N ILE A 15 -13.43 -17.67 -2.59
CA ILE A 15 -12.07 -17.15 -2.70
C ILE A 15 -11.70 -16.93 -4.19
N LYS A 16 -11.93 -17.92 -5.06
CA LYS A 16 -11.63 -17.77 -6.50
C LYS A 16 -12.40 -16.61 -7.14
N LYS A 17 -13.65 -16.40 -6.76
CA LYS A 17 -14.46 -15.28 -7.25
C LYS A 17 -13.92 -13.92 -6.78
N LEU A 18 -13.58 -13.79 -5.50
CA LEU A 18 -12.97 -12.58 -4.94
C LEU A 18 -11.60 -12.29 -5.56
N MET A 19 -10.86 -13.34 -5.92
CA MET A 19 -9.59 -13.24 -6.65
C MET A 19 -9.78 -12.69 -8.07
N GLU A 20 -10.82 -13.13 -8.78
CA GLU A 20 -11.20 -12.53 -10.07
C GLU A 20 -11.61 -11.06 -9.90
N GLU A 21 -12.31 -10.71 -8.81
CA GLU A 21 -12.67 -9.33 -8.49
C GLU A 21 -11.43 -8.43 -8.32
N ILE A 22 -10.41 -8.89 -7.57
CA ILE A 22 -9.12 -8.18 -7.45
C ILE A 22 -8.51 -7.96 -8.83
N ASN A 23 -8.41 -9.02 -9.64
CA ASN A 23 -7.81 -8.92 -10.98
C ASN A 23 -8.56 -7.94 -11.89
N ASN A 24 -9.89 -7.88 -11.76
CA ASN A 24 -10.73 -6.94 -12.51
C ASN A 24 -10.61 -5.50 -12.02
N GLN A 25 -10.34 -5.28 -10.73
CA GLN A 25 -10.14 -3.94 -10.17
C GLN A 25 -8.72 -3.40 -10.35
N LEU A 26 -7.70 -4.26 -10.54
CA LEU A 26 -6.30 -3.84 -10.70
C LEU A 26 -6.09 -2.73 -11.75
N PRO A 27 -6.71 -2.79 -12.96
CA PRO A 27 -6.64 -1.69 -13.91
C PRO A 27 -7.22 -0.38 -13.37
N THR A 28 -8.39 -0.43 -12.73
CA THR A 28 -9.03 0.76 -12.13
C THR A 28 -8.16 1.38 -11.03
N ILE A 29 -7.55 0.55 -10.18
CA ILE A 29 -6.63 1.02 -9.13
C ILE A 29 -5.38 1.64 -9.73
N LYS A 30 -4.82 1.02 -10.77
CA LYS A 30 -3.68 1.57 -11.50
C LYS A 30 -4.00 2.96 -12.07
N ASP A 31 -5.11 3.07 -12.78
CA ASP A 31 -5.53 4.31 -13.44
C ASP A 31 -5.81 5.41 -12.40
N PHE A 32 -6.48 5.06 -11.31
CA PHE A 32 -6.73 5.96 -10.19
C PHE A 32 -5.43 6.49 -9.56
N MET A 33 -4.49 5.60 -9.23
CA MET A 33 -3.20 5.99 -8.65
C MET A 33 -2.42 6.90 -9.60
N GLN A 34 -2.41 6.57 -10.89
CA GLN A 34 -1.75 7.36 -11.91
C GLN A 34 -2.35 8.77 -12.01
N GLU A 35 -3.68 8.87 -12.11
CA GLU A 35 -4.38 10.16 -12.16
C GLU A 35 -4.06 11.02 -10.93
N VAL A 36 -4.11 10.44 -9.73
CA VAL A 36 -3.81 11.15 -8.48
C VAL A 36 -2.37 11.68 -8.49
N ILE A 37 -1.40 10.85 -8.87
CA ILE A 37 0.02 11.24 -8.89
C ILE A 37 0.27 12.33 -9.94
N GLU A 38 -0.15 12.11 -11.18
CA GLU A 38 0.05 13.04 -12.30
C GLU A 38 -0.64 14.39 -12.06
N ARG A 39 -1.82 14.39 -11.44
CA ARG A 39 -2.54 15.63 -11.08
C ARG A 39 -1.80 16.43 -10.02
N ASN A 40 -1.20 15.77 -9.02
CA ASN A 40 -0.60 16.46 -7.87
C ASN A 40 0.83 16.94 -8.11
N MET A 41 1.64 16.20 -8.86
CA MET A 41 3.05 16.54 -9.11
C MET A 41 3.27 17.97 -9.67
N PRO A 42 2.57 18.43 -10.73
CA PRO A 42 2.76 19.78 -11.28
C PRO A 42 2.29 20.89 -10.34
N ILE A 43 1.33 20.59 -9.45
CA ILE A 43 0.80 21.57 -8.52
C ILE A 43 1.86 21.94 -7.49
N ILE A 44 2.64 20.96 -6.98
CA ILE A 44 3.74 21.22 -6.04
C ILE A 44 4.76 22.16 -6.68
N VAL A 45 5.20 21.86 -7.91
CA VAL A 45 6.13 22.73 -8.64
C VAL A 45 5.55 24.13 -8.79
N THR A 46 4.29 24.24 -9.18
CA THR A 46 3.62 25.53 -9.36
C THR A 46 3.55 26.34 -8.08
N GLU A 47 3.16 25.70 -6.98
CA GLU A 47 2.98 26.37 -5.69
C GLU A 47 4.32 26.78 -5.06
N GLU A 48 5.36 25.96 -5.18
CA GLU A 48 6.62 26.21 -4.47
C GLU A 48 7.60 27.08 -5.28
N VAL A 49 7.61 26.93 -6.62
CA VAL A 49 8.45 27.77 -7.50
C VAL A 49 7.89 29.19 -7.61
N LYS A 50 6.57 29.36 -7.83
CA LYS A 50 5.99 30.70 -8.04
C LYS A 50 6.08 31.60 -6.81
N LYS A 51 6.16 31.03 -5.59
CA LYS A 51 6.33 31.79 -4.36
C LYS A 51 7.75 32.36 -4.18
N GLN A 52 8.73 31.83 -4.91
CA GLN A 52 10.16 32.16 -4.75
C GLN A 52 10.73 32.73 -6.05
N SER A 53 10.10 33.78 -6.58
CA SER A 53 10.45 34.38 -7.89
C SER A 53 11.89 34.88 -7.97
N ASN A 54 12.43 35.47 -6.90
CA ASN A 54 13.82 35.92 -6.86
C ASN A 54 14.79 34.74 -6.99
N HIS A 55 14.63 33.70 -6.18
CA HIS A 55 15.41 32.46 -6.29
C HIS A 55 15.30 31.80 -7.67
N THR A 56 14.08 31.78 -8.22
CA THR A 56 13.82 31.25 -9.56
C THR A 56 14.61 32.02 -10.63
N ASN A 57 14.67 33.35 -10.52
CA ASN A 57 15.46 34.17 -11.43
C ASN A 57 16.98 33.93 -11.23
N ASP A 58 17.43 33.82 -9.99
CA ASP A 58 18.83 33.61 -9.63
C ASP A 58 19.38 32.25 -10.09
N LEU A 59 18.54 31.20 -10.08
CA LEU A 59 18.88 29.88 -10.60
C LEU A 59 19.28 29.90 -12.08
N GLY A 60 18.68 30.80 -12.87
CA GLY A 60 18.95 30.95 -14.29
C GLY A 60 18.34 29.86 -15.17
N ILE A 61 18.26 30.15 -16.48
CA ILE A 61 17.52 29.32 -17.46
C ILE A 61 18.04 27.88 -17.54
N GLU A 62 19.35 27.68 -17.46
CA GLU A 62 19.94 26.34 -17.65
C GLU A 62 19.58 25.39 -16.49
N LYS A 63 19.66 25.84 -15.23
CA LYS A 63 19.21 25.04 -14.09
C LYS A 63 17.69 24.80 -14.12
N LEU A 64 16.90 25.77 -14.57
CA LEU A 64 15.45 25.59 -14.72
C LEU A 64 15.11 24.57 -15.82
N LYS A 65 15.87 24.50 -16.91
CA LYS A 65 15.73 23.45 -17.94
C LYS A 65 16.06 22.08 -17.38
N GLU A 66 17.15 21.98 -16.62
CA GLU A 66 17.56 20.74 -15.95
C GLU A 66 16.45 20.24 -15.01
N MET A 67 15.95 21.10 -14.12
CA MET A 67 14.85 20.78 -13.22
C MET A 67 13.60 20.29 -13.97
N LYS A 68 13.23 20.96 -15.07
CA LYS A 68 12.11 20.54 -15.92
C LYS A 68 12.34 19.18 -16.57
N SER A 69 13.58 18.88 -16.98
CA SER A 69 13.95 17.58 -17.53
C SER A 69 13.83 16.47 -16.48
N SER A 70 14.36 16.69 -15.27
CA SER A 70 14.25 15.75 -14.15
C SER A 70 12.81 15.50 -13.73
N LEU A 71 11.97 16.55 -13.69
CA LEU A 71 10.54 16.42 -13.43
C LEU A 71 9.85 15.52 -14.46
N ASN A 72 10.15 15.70 -15.75
CA ASN A 72 9.60 14.85 -16.81
C ASN A 72 10.05 13.39 -16.66
N SER A 73 11.30 13.15 -16.25
CA SER A 73 11.79 11.79 -15.98
C SER A 73 10.98 11.12 -14.87
N ILE A 74 10.75 11.84 -13.75
CA ILE A 74 9.93 11.34 -12.63
C ILE A 74 8.53 10.95 -13.12
N ILE A 75 7.88 11.83 -13.90
CA ILE A 75 6.52 11.57 -14.42
C ILE A 75 6.50 10.36 -15.35
N GLN A 76 7.51 10.19 -16.22
CA GLN A 76 7.60 9.05 -17.14
C GLN A 76 7.80 7.71 -16.41
N GLU A 77 8.34 7.72 -15.20
CA GLU A 77 8.54 6.50 -14.39
C GLU A 77 7.28 6.07 -13.63
N VAL A 78 6.34 6.99 -13.37
CA VAL A 78 5.13 6.73 -12.56
C VAL A 78 4.36 5.48 -13.02
N PRO A 79 4.02 5.30 -14.31
CA PRO A 79 3.27 4.12 -14.74
C PRO A 79 3.99 2.80 -14.44
N ASN A 80 5.32 2.78 -14.59
CA ASN A 80 6.14 1.61 -14.31
C ASN A 80 6.23 1.32 -12.81
N ASN A 81 6.36 2.36 -11.98
CA ASN A 81 6.42 2.23 -10.53
C ASN A 81 5.10 1.69 -9.97
N ILE A 82 3.96 2.23 -10.41
CA ILE A 82 2.63 1.73 -10.03
C ILE A 82 2.48 0.27 -10.45
N GLN A 83 2.83 -0.07 -11.69
CA GLN A 83 2.75 -1.44 -12.19
C GLN A 83 3.60 -2.42 -11.37
N ASN A 84 4.83 -2.02 -11.02
CA ASN A 84 5.74 -2.84 -10.22
C ASN A 84 5.24 -3.02 -8.79
N PHE A 85 4.69 -1.97 -8.19
CA PHE A 85 4.08 -2.02 -6.86
C PHE A 85 2.87 -2.95 -6.85
N LEU A 86 1.94 -2.78 -7.79
CA LEU A 86 0.71 -3.59 -7.89
C LEU A 86 0.99 -5.07 -8.21
N ARG A 87 2.12 -5.42 -8.83
CA ARG A 87 2.53 -6.83 -8.99
C ARG A 87 2.74 -7.54 -7.66
N GLY A 88 3.14 -6.83 -6.60
CA GLY A 88 3.26 -7.37 -5.24
C GLY A 88 1.92 -7.75 -4.63
N TYR A 89 0.83 -7.18 -5.14
CA TYR A 89 -0.55 -7.48 -4.75
C TYR A 89 -1.22 -8.52 -5.64
N LYS A 90 -0.46 -9.26 -6.45
CA LYS A 90 -0.97 -10.50 -7.06
C LYS A 90 -1.45 -11.40 -5.92
N ALA A 91 -2.76 -11.52 -5.79
CA ALA A 91 -3.36 -12.02 -4.56
C ALA A 91 -3.04 -13.50 -4.27
N GLU A 92 -2.55 -14.27 -5.25
CA GLU A 92 -2.02 -15.62 -5.07
C GLU A 92 -0.77 -15.61 -4.16
N ILE A 93 0.12 -14.63 -4.35
CA ILE A 93 1.32 -14.43 -3.55
C ILE A 93 0.95 -14.02 -2.12
N LEU A 94 -0.07 -13.19 -1.94
CA LEU A 94 -0.52 -12.74 -0.61
C LEU A 94 -1.26 -13.83 0.16
N ILE A 95 -2.05 -14.67 -0.51
CA ILE A 95 -2.70 -15.85 0.10
C ILE A 95 -1.66 -16.89 0.50
N GLU A 96 -0.66 -17.15 -0.35
CA GLU A 96 0.43 -18.06 0.00
C GLU A 96 1.26 -17.52 1.17
N ARG A 97 1.55 -16.20 1.18
CA ARG A 97 2.24 -15.55 2.29
C ARG A 97 1.45 -15.59 3.60
N ASP A 98 0.14 -15.39 3.57
CA ASP A 98 -0.73 -15.54 4.76
C ASP A 98 -0.77 -17.00 5.25
N LYS A 99 -0.83 -17.97 4.32
CA LYS A 99 -0.73 -19.40 4.66
C LYS A 99 0.63 -19.79 5.23
N GLU A 100 1.73 -19.24 4.71
CA GLU A 100 3.09 -19.51 5.16
C GLU A 100 3.41 -18.86 6.51
N LEU A 101 2.98 -17.62 6.75
CA LEU A 101 3.11 -16.95 8.04
C LEU A 101 2.46 -17.75 9.18
N ARG A 102 1.42 -18.53 8.86
CA ARG A 102 0.70 -19.41 9.81
C ARG A 102 1.26 -20.83 9.90
N LYS A 103 2.13 -21.23 8.99
CA LYS A 103 2.89 -22.50 9.05
C LYS A 103 4.16 -22.37 9.90
N GLN A 104 4.55 -21.16 10.31
CA GLN A 104 5.54 -21.01 11.37
C GLN A 104 5.00 -21.70 12.64
N PRO A 105 5.85 -22.43 13.39
CA PRO A 105 5.41 -23.40 14.40
C PRO A 105 4.33 -22.82 15.32
N SER A 106 3.17 -23.48 15.28
CA SER A 106 1.96 -23.11 15.99
C SER A 106 1.97 -23.58 17.44
N ASP A 107 0.97 -23.08 18.18
CA ASP A 107 0.44 -23.64 19.43
C ASP A 107 1.27 -23.34 20.70
N TYR A 108 0.80 -22.37 21.48
CA TYR A 108 1.12 -22.18 22.91
C TYR A 108 2.42 -21.45 23.35
N ASP A 109 3.06 -20.58 22.56
CA ASP A 109 4.02 -19.62 23.15
C ASP A 109 3.34 -18.27 23.48
N PRO A 110 3.03 -17.98 24.76
CA PRO A 110 2.44 -16.72 25.17
C PRO A 110 3.34 -15.49 24.94
N ARG A 111 4.64 -15.66 24.62
CA ARG A 111 5.51 -14.55 24.16
C ARG A 111 5.19 -14.12 22.73
N TYR A 112 4.62 -15.01 21.92
CA TYR A 112 4.11 -14.73 20.57
C TYR A 112 2.59 -14.45 20.59
N GLY A 113 2.05 -13.98 21.72
CA GLY A 113 0.70 -13.42 21.86
C GLY A 113 0.49 -12.08 21.15
N SER A 114 1.29 -11.76 20.13
CA SER A 114 1.13 -10.57 19.31
C SER A 114 0.42 -10.97 18.03
N GLU A 115 -0.82 -10.51 17.89
CA GLU A 115 -1.51 -10.24 16.63
C GLU A 115 -0.69 -10.65 15.40
N THR A 116 -0.89 -11.86 14.87
CA THR A 116 -0.51 -12.14 13.50
C THR A 116 -1.20 -11.05 12.70
N LYS A 117 -0.44 -10.07 12.19
CA LYS A 117 -1.02 -8.92 11.49
C LYS A 117 -1.79 -9.49 10.31
N PHE A 118 -3.10 -9.60 10.48
CA PHE A 118 -4.01 -9.85 9.39
C PHE A 118 -3.62 -8.88 8.28
N LEU A 119 -3.55 -9.35 7.05
CA LEU A 119 -3.65 -8.45 5.91
C LEU A 119 -5.07 -7.87 5.93
N SER A 120 -5.28 -6.92 6.84
CA SER A 120 -6.49 -6.16 6.96
C SER A 120 -6.55 -5.25 5.74
N GLY A 121 -7.75 -5.02 5.22
CA GLY A 121 -7.96 -4.06 4.13
C GLY A 121 -7.36 -2.70 4.45
N TYR A 122 -7.30 -2.34 5.74
CA TYR A 122 -6.61 -1.16 6.23
C TYR A 122 -5.10 -1.15 5.92
N THR A 123 -4.41 -2.29 6.05
CA THR A 123 -2.97 -2.40 5.74
C THR A 123 -2.74 -2.21 4.24
N ILE A 124 -3.51 -2.90 3.40
CA ILE A 124 -3.46 -2.76 1.93
C ILE A 124 -3.71 -1.31 1.50
N TYR A 125 -4.78 -0.71 2.04
CA TYR A 125 -5.14 0.67 1.78
C TYR A 125 -3.99 1.63 2.16
N THR A 126 -3.42 1.46 3.35
CA THR A 126 -2.34 2.33 3.85
C THR A 126 -1.10 2.20 2.97
N GLU A 127 -0.72 0.98 2.57
CA GLU A 127 0.43 0.77 1.68
C GLU A 127 0.24 1.40 0.29
N LEU A 128 -0.96 1.31 -0.29
CA LEU A 128 -1.30 1.97 -1.56
C LEU A 128 -1.25 3.50 -1.44
N GLU A 129 -1.77 4.03 -0.33
CA GLU A 129 -1.73 5.47 -0.04
C GLU A 129 -0.30 5.97 0.15
N ASP A 130 0.51 5.24 0.91
CA ASP A 130 1.90 5.57 1.18
C ASP A 130 2.74 5.50 -0.10
N PHE A 131 2.53 4.51 -0.96
CA PHE A 131 3.17 4.48 -2.27
C PHE A 131 2.87 5.75 -3.08
N MET A 132 1.61 6.18 -3.17
CA MET A 132 1.28 7.40 -3.92
C MET A 132 1.95 8.64 -3.31
N LYS A 133 1.97 8.75 -1.98
CA LYS A 133 2.67 9.85 -1.28
C LYS A 133 4.16 9.85 -1.59
N GLN A 134 4.79 8.68 -1.62
CA GLN A 134 6.21 8.54 -1.95
C GLN A 134 6.51 8.98 -3.39
N GLU A 135 5.71 8.54 -4.36
CA GLU A 135 5.88 8.95 -5.76
C GLU A 135 5.73 10.47 -5.91
N ILE A 136 4.72 11.07 -5.27
CA ILE A 136 4.56 12.53 -5.29
C ILE A 136 5.71 13.24 -4.57
N GLY A 137 6.20 12.67 -3.46
CA GLY A 137 7.31 13.19 -2.66
C GLY A 137 8.63 13.34 -3.45
N LYS A 138 8.83 12.56 -4.52
CA LYS A 138 9.99 12.70 -5.43
C LYS A 138 10.11 14.10 -6.03
N VAL A 139 8.97 14.77 -6.29
CA VAL A 139 8.97 16.16 -6.78
C VAL A 139 9.45 17.12 -5.69
N GLY A 140 9.05 16.90 -4.44
CA GLY A 140 9.53 17.72 -3.32
C GLY A 140 11.03 17.57 -3.12
N LYS A 141 11.54 16.34 -3.21
CA LYS A 141 12.99 16.09 -3.18
C LYS A 141 13.73 16.81 -4.31
N LEU A 142 13.22 16.71 -5.55
CA LEU A 142 13.80 17.42 -6.69
C LEU A 142 13.86 18.93 -6.44
N LEU A 143 12.78 19.54 -5.94
CA LEU A 143 12.75 20.97 -5.65
C LEU A 143 13.78 21.35 -4.58
N ALA A 144 13.96 20.52 -3.55
CA ALA A 144 14.98 20.72 -2.52
C ALA A 144 16.42 20.63 -3.08
N ASP A 145 16.67 19.72 -4.04
CA ASP A 145 17.97 19.62 -4.73
C ASP A 145 18.30 20.91 -5.53
N PHE A 146 17.27 21.66 -5.94
CA PHE A 146 17.38 22.99 -6.56
C PHE A 146 17.24 24.14 -5.54
N GLU A 147 17.39 23.84 -4.25
CA GLU A 147 17.37 24.79 -3.13
C GLU A 147 16.04 25.53 -2.96
N TYR A 148 14.96 25.08 -3.59
CA TYR A 148 13.63 25.59 -3.27
C TYR A 148 13.22 25.11 -1.89
N LYS A 149 12.68 26.03 -1.09
CA LYS A 149 12.02 25.65 0.17
C LYS A 149 10.71 24.96 -0.16
N VAL A 150 10.54 23.71 0.27
CA VAL A 150 9.37 22.87 -0.03
C VAL A 150 8.65 22.54 1.28
N GLY A 151 7.57 23.28 1.59
CA GLY A 151 6.78 23.13 2.83
C GLY A 151 7.49 23.53 4.15
N HIS A 152 6.76 23.72 5.25
CA HIS A 152 6.38 25.05 5.78
C HIS A 152 7.39 25.54 6.85
N GLU A 153 7.62 26.85 6.96
CA GLU A 153 7.59 27.73 8.16
C GLU A 153 7.92 27.22 9.60
N TRP A 154 8.48 26.04 9.82
CA TRP A 154 8.67 25.41 11.13
C TRP A 154 10.14 25.08 11.44
N SER A 155 11.06 25.89 10.95
CA SER A 155 12.45 25.94 11.43
C SER A 155 12.59 26.35 12.92
N ASN A 156 11.53 26.22 13.73
CA ASN A 156 11.47 26.76 15.09
C ASN A 156 11.11 25.76 16.19
N LYS A 157 11.18 24.44 15.96
CA LYS A 157 11.23 23.43 17.05
C LYS A 157 12.08 22.21 16.67
N GLY A 158 13.40 22.36 16.80
CA GLY A 158 14.36 21.30 17.17
C GLY A 158 14.13 19.84 16.72
N TYR A 159 14.09 19.57 15.42
CA TYR A 159 14.19 18.20 14.87
C TYR A 159 15.49 17.96 14.09
N THR A 160 16.57 18.64 14.48
CA THR A 160 17.95 18.28 14.13
C THR A 160 18.54 17.36 15.21
N ALA A 161 18.21 16.06 15.18
CA ALA A 161 19.04 15.00 15.74
C ALA A 161 18.44 13.62 15.43
N ASN A 162 19.26 12.74 14.83
CA ASN A 162 19.02 11.36 14.42
C ASN A 162 18.27 11.17 13.09
N PHE A 163 18.93 11.57 11.99
CA PHE A 163 18.45 11.46 10.61
C PHE A 163 19.45 10.71 9.69
N GLU A 164 20.04 9.62 10.18
CA GLU A 164 20.95 8.77 9.37
C GLU A 164 20.49 7.31 9.20
N THR A 165 19.29 6.93 9.65
CA THR A 165 18.82 5.55 9.50
C THR A 165 17.34 5.47 9.15
N GLN A 166 17.09 5.02 7.92
CA GLN A 166 15.86 4.42 7.40
C GLN A 166 14.69 5.38 7.13
N TYR A 167 14.30 5.45 5.85
CA TYR A 167 13.11 6.11 5.28
C TYR A 167 13.17 7.64 5.10
N SER A 168 13.93 8.07 4.10
CA SER A 168 13.92 9.45 3.56
C SER A 168 12.66 9.80 2.75
N ASN A 169 11.47 9.36 3.17
CA ASN A 169 10.20 9.60 2.48
C ASN A 169 9.11 10.25 3.36
N ASP A 170 9.24 10.26 4.68
CA ASP A 170 8.12 10.62 5.57
C ASP A 170 7.95 12.13 5.82
N GLU A 171 8.99 12.94 5.63
CA GLU A 171 8.88 14.41 5.79
C GLU A 171 8.08 15.07 4.66
N PHE A 172 8.14 14.53 3.44
CA PHE A 172 7.39 15.06 2.29
C PHE A 172 5.90 14.68 2.32
N VAL A 173 5.52 13.68 3.11
CA VAL A 173 4.12 13.24 3.32
C VAL A 173 3.27 14.34 3.98
N TYR A 174 3.88 15.21 4.78
CA TYR A 174 3.17 16.25 5.53
C TYR A 174 2.70 17.46 4.70
N LEU A 175 3.17 17.63 3.46
CA LEU A 175 2.66 18.64 2.53
C LEU A 175 1.16 18.45 2.20
N PHE A 176 0.62 17.26 2.45
CA PHE A 176 -0.77 16.90 2.16
C PHE A 176 -1.73 17.02 3.35
N LYS A 177 -1.22 17.28 4.56
CA LYS A 177 -2.07 17.26 5.77
C LYS A 177 -2.90 18.54 5.94
N ASP A 178 -2.40 19.69 5.44
CA ASP A 178 -3.03 21.01 5.62
C ASP A 178 -3.82 21.53 4.41
N LYS A 179 -3.76 20.85 3.27
CA LYS A 179 -4.66 21.13 2.14
C LYS A 179 -5.60 19.96 2.05
N ASN A 180 -6.91 20.18 2.16
CA ASN A 180 -7.99 19.22 1.93
C ASN A 180 -8.01 18.64 0.48
N ARG A 181 -6.86 18.20 -0.05
CA ARG A 181 -6.71 17.41 -1.25
C ARG A 181 -6.91 15.97 -0.83
N VAL A 182 -8.15 15.67 -0.47
CA VAL A 182 -8.58 14.30 -0.19
C VAL A 182 -8.24 13.51 -1.43
N ILE A 183 -7.21 12.66 -1.32
CA ILE A 183 -7.07 11.49 -2.17
C ILE A 183 -8.38 10.77 -1.93
N ASP A 184 -9.28 10.76 -2.91
CA ASP A 184 -10.54 10.05 -2.77
C ASP A 184 -10.21 8.57 -2.69
N SER A 185 -9.97 8.09 -1.47
CA SER A 185 -9.45 6.77 -1.21
C SER A 185 -10.54 5.70 -1.24
N VAL A 186 -11.75 6.03 -1.69
CA VAL A 186 -12.83 5.05 -1.84
C VAL A 186 -12.39 3.87 -2.69
N PRO A 187 -11.80 4.04 -3.91
CA PRO A 187 -11.35 2.89 -4.70
C PRO A 187 -10.28 2.05 -3.98
N LEU A 188 -9.36 2.68 -3.24
CA LEU A 188 -8.33 1.96 -2.48
C LEU A 188 -8.90 1.18 -1.29
N ARG A 189 -9.91 1.75 -0.61
CA ARG A 189 -10.62 1.10 0.50
C ARG A 189 -11.42 -0.09 0.00
N GLU A 190 -12.16 0.07 -1.09
CA GLU A 190 -12.90 -1.03 -1.73
C GLU A 190 -11.97 -2.16 -2.15
N PHE A 191 -10.81 -1.82 -2.71
CA PHE A 191 -9.77 -2.80 -3.05
C PHE A 191 -9.26 -3.54 -1.81
N GLY A 192 -8.97 -2.81 -0.72
CA GLY A 192 -8.57 -3.39 0.57
C GLY A 192 -9.65 -4.28 1.21
N ASP A 193 -10.93 -3.94 1.08
CA ASP A 193 -12.03 -4.69 1.66
C ASP A 193 -12.16 -6.11 1.08
N ILE A 194 -11.79 -6.30 -0.20
CA ILE A 194 -11.77 -7.63 -0.82
C ILE A 194 -10.73 -8.53 -0.13
N PHE A 195 -9.54 -8.00 0.19
CA PHE A 195 -8.52 -8.74 0.94
C PHE A 195 -9.00 -9.14 2.34
N THR A 196 -9.72 -8.27 3.03
CA THR A 196 -10.35 -8.59 4.33
C THR A 196 -11.31 -9.78 4.21
N LYS A 197 -12.15 -9.80 3.17
CA LYS A 197 -13.09 -10.91 2.93
C LYS A 197 -12.35 -12.23 2.67
N ILE A 198 -11.33 -12.21 1.83
CA ILE A 198 -10.51 -13.40 1.53
C ILE A 198 -9.86 -13.95 2.81
N SER A 199 -9.22 -13.08 3.60
CA SER A 199 -8.55 -13.46 4.84
C SER A 199 -9.53 -14.15 5.82
N LYS A 200 -10.74 -13.60 5.97
CA LYS A 200 -11.78 -14.21 6.82
C LYS A 200 -12.22 -15.60 6.32
N ILE A 201 -12.41 -15.78 5.01
CA ILE A 201 -12.81 -17.08 4.45
C ILE A 201 -11.70 -18.13 4.65
N ILE A 202 -10.43 -17.73 4.57
CA ILE A 202 -9.28 -18.60 4.86
C ILE A 202 -9.32 -19.05 6.34
N ASP A 203 -9.59 -18.13 7.28
CA ASP A 203 -9.72 -18.47 8.70
C ASP A 203 -10.82 -19.51 8.94
N ASP A 204 -11.98 -19.30 8.32
CA ASP A 204 -13.11 -20.21 8.43
C ASP A 204 -12.76 -21.59 7.87
N ASN A 205 -12.04 -21.65 6.74
CA ASN A 205 -11.55 -22.92 6.18
C ASN A 205 -10.55 -23.64 7.09
N ILE A 206 -9.65 -22.93 7.76
CA ILE A 206 -8.71 -23.53 8.71
C ILE A 206 -9.47 -24.19 9.86
N LYS A 207 -10.44 -23.47 10.44
CA LYS A 207 -11.29 -23.99 11.53
C LYS A 207 -12.10 -25.21 11.07
N LEU A 208 -12.72 -25.14 9.90
CA LEU A 208 -13.50 -26.25 9.35
C LEU A 208 -12.63 -27.49 9.09
N ASN A 209 -11.43 -27.32 8.55
CA ASN A 209 -10.51 -28.44 8.32
C ASN A 209 -10.07 -29.11 9.63
N LYS A 210 -9.85 -28.33 10.70
CA LYS A 210 -9.59 -28.89 12.04
C LYS A 210 -10.76 -29.75 12.53
N MET A 211 -11.99 -29.23 12.44
CA MET A 211 -13.19 -29.97 12.83
C MET A 211 -13.42 -31.24 11.98
N ILE A 212 -13.10 -31.19 10.68
CA ILE A 212 -13.16 -32.37 9.81
C ILE A 212 -12.16 -33.43 10.27
N SER A 213 -10.92 -33.03 10.61
CA SER A 213 -9.90 -33.94 11.11
C SER A 213 -10.30 -34.59 12.43
N GLU A 214 -10.83 -33.82 13.37
CA GLU A 214 -11.32 -34.31 14.67
C GLU A 214 -12.46 -35.33 14.48
N LYS A 215 -13.46 -35.00 13.64
CA LYS A 215 -14.56 -35.94 13.33
C LYS A 215 -14.09 -37.21 12.62
N LYS A 216 -13.07 -37.12 11.76
CA LYS A 216 -12.48 -38.31 11.12
C LYS A 216 -11.82 -39.22 12.15
N ALA A 217 -11.12 -38.65 13.13
CA ALA A 217 -10.52 -39.42 14.22
C ALA A 217 -11.59 -40.07 15.12
N GLU A 218 -12.67 -39.35 15.47
CA GLU A 218 -13.81 -39.90 16.22
C GLU A 218 -14.47 -41.08 15.49
N SER A 219 -14.78 -40.92 14.19
CA SER A 219 -15.39 -42.01 13.40
C SER A 219 -14.49 -43.24 13.33
N LEU A 220 -13.17 -43.08 13.17
CA LEU A 220 -12.22 -44.20 13.17
C LEU A 220 -12.15 -44.90 14.53
N TRP A 221 -12.34 -44.18 15.64
CA TRP A 221 -12.37 -44.76 16.98
C TRP A 221 -13.64 -45.58 17.20
N ASP A 222 -14.80 -45.08 16.75
CA ASP A 222 -16.08 -45.79 16.88
C ASP A 222 -16.17 -47.06 16.00
N GLU A 223 -15.27 -47.21 15.03
CA GLU A 223 -15.16 -48.40 14.15
C GLU A 223 -14.34 -49.56 14.77
N ILE A 224 -13.61 -49.34 15.87
CA ILE A 224 -12.77 -50.34 16.58
C ILE A 224 -13.58 -51.03 17.69
#